data_AF-A0A1F4HK47-F1
#
_entry.id   AF-A0A1F4HK47-F1
#
_cell.length_a   1.000
_cell.length_b   1.000
_cell.length_c   1.000
_cell.angle_alpha   90.00
_cell.angle_beta   90.00
_cell.angle_gamma   90.00
#
_symmetry.space_group_name_H-M   'P 1'
#
loop_
_entity.id
_entity.type
_entity.pdbx_description
1 polymer ?
#
loop_
_entity_poly.entity_id
_entity_poly.type
_entity_poly.pdbx_seq_one_letter_code
_entity_poly.pdbx_strand_id
1 'polypeptide(L)'
;MLAAWQPGAWTGAARQVFDSTTEFIKSADGNPSVETYPPHRLLLLWPPQQQGAPLLGRWPQAVRLSAVPQDQAAEALLADLPGDALLWLHPGTHDVDWALAAEIVLHHEPALRPFQIDGLRQFIDAERAASFARLNADYQQAAPGAAVLRR
;
A
#
# COMPACT_ATOMS: atom_id res chain seq x y z
N MET A 1 1.59 19.19 -1.10
CA MET A 1 0.48 18.21 -1.05
C MET A 1 -0.82 18.90 -1.41
N LEU A 2 -1.69 18.24 -2.18
CA LEU A 2 -2.96 18.79 -2.66
C LEU A 2 -4.14 18.32 -1.82
N ALA A 3 -5.14 19.19 -1.62
CA ALA A 3 -6.37 18.87 -0.90
C ALA A 3 -7.39 18.05 -1.75
N ALA A 4 -7.31 18.18 -3.06
CA ALA A 4 -8.14 17.46 -4.03
C ALA A 4 -7.27 16.96 -5.19
N TRP A 5 -7.71 15.91 -5.85
CA TRP A 5 -7.05 15.42 -7.06
C TRP A 5 -7.16 16.45 -8.19
N GLN A 6 -6.10 16.59 -8.98
CA GLN A 6 -6.09 17.41 -10.20
C GLN A 6 -5.23 16.75 -11.29
N PRO A 7 -5.50 17.02 -12.58
CA PRO A 7 -4.64 16.57 -13.67
C PRO A 7 -3.19 17.01 -13.46
N GLY A 8 -2.23 16.17 -13.84
CA GLY A 8 -0.80 16.47 -13.67
C GLY A 8 -0.23 16.19 -12.27
N ALA A 9 -1.07 15.87 -11.28
CA ALA A 9 -0.59 15.45 -9.96
C ALA A 9 -0.34 13.94 -9.90
N TRP A 10 0.75 13.54 -9.23
CA TRP A 10 0.96 12.17 -8.76
C TRP A 10 -0.12 11.79 -7.74
N THR A 11 -0.53 10.53 -7.79
CA THR A 11 -1.40 9.95 -6.76
C THR A 11 -0.55 9.09 -5.84
N GLY A 12 -0.57 9.38 -4.55
CA GLY A 12 0.06 8.57 -3.51
C GLY A 12 -0.97 7.86 -2.66
N ALA A 13 -0.65 6.67 -2.17
CA ALA A 13 -1.45 5.99 -1.17
C ALA A 13 -0.53 5.36 -0.12
N ALA A 14 -0.99 5.35 1.14
CA ALA A 14 -0.26 4.75 2.24
C ALA A 14 -1.18 3.89 3.10
N ARG A 15 -0.73 2.68 3.43
CA ARG A 15 -1.49 1.77 4.31
C ARG A 15 -0.57 0.98 5.23
N GLN A 16 -0.95 0.89 6.49
CA GLN A 16 -0.25 0.04 7.46
C GLN A 16 -0.46 -1.43 7.12
N VAL A 17 0.64 -2.18 7.16
CA VAL A 17 0.68 -3.64 6.93
C VAL A 17 0.65 -4.37 8.26
N PHE A 18 1.52 -3.97 9.19
CA PHE A 18 1.63 -4.52 10.54
C PHE A 18 2.19 -3.46 11.50
N ASP A 19 1.96 -3.69 12.80
CA ASP A 19 2.37 -2.80 13.89
C ASP A 19 3.89 -2.80 14.13
N SER A 20 4.32 -2.01 15.11
CA SER A 20 5.71 -1.98 15.57
C SER A 20 6.18 -3.35 16.06
N THR A 21 7.42 -3.70 15.72
CA THR A 21 8.05 -4.97 16.11
C THR A 21 9.37 -4.69 16.78
N THR A 22 9.69 -5.48 17.81
CA THR A 22 10.99 -5.47 18.48
C THR A 22 11.74 -6.76 18.14
N GLU A 23 12.96 -6.66 17.62
CA GLU A 23 13.83 -7.79 17.30
C GLU A 23 15.09 -7.78 18.16
N PHE A 24 15.57 -8.98 18.50
CA PHE A 24 16.91 -9.18 19.05
C PHE A 24 17.87 -9.41 17.88
N ILE A 25 18.81 -8.50 17.70
CA ILE A 25 19.89 -8.62 16.71
C ILE A 25 21.21 -8.91 17.42
N LYS A 26 22.06 -9.71 16.76
CA LYS A 26 23.44 -9.88 17.21
C LYS A 26 24.25 -8.71 16.67
N SER A 27 24.68 -7.82 17.56
CA SER A 27 25.62 -6.76 17.18
C SER A 27 26.97 -7.36 16.76
N ALA A 28 27.76 -6.57 16.02
CA ALA A 28 29.07 -6.99 15.50
C ALA A 28 30.09 -7.35 16.61
N ASP A 29 29.85 -6.90 17.84
CA ASP A 29 30.62 -7.20 19.06
C ASP A 29 30.13 -8.48 19.78
N GLY A 30 29.11 -9.17 19.26
CA GLY A 30 28.53 -10.37 19.84
C GLY A 30 27.52 -10.11 20.97
N ASN A 31 27.28 -8.85 21.34
CA ASN A 31 26.25 -8.51 22.32
C ASN A 31 24.86 -8.53 21.67
N PRO A 32 23.84 -9.09 22.35
CA PRO A 32 22.47 -8.95 21.89
C PRO A 32 22.05 -7.49 22.02
N SER A 33 21.69 -6.86 20.90
CA SER A 33 21.03 -5.56 20.87
C SER A 33 19.56 -5.74 20.55
N VAL A 34 18.75 -4.82 21.07
CA VAL A 34 17.30 -4.79 20.86
C VAL A 34 17.01 -3.63 19.93
N GLU A 35 16.46 -3.92 18.76
CA GLU A 35 15.98 -2.88 17.84
C GLU A 35 14.45 -2.90 17.77
N THR A 36 13.85 -1.73 17.94
CA THR A 36 12.41 -1.52 17.79
C THR A 36 12.15 -0.79 16.48
N TYR A 37 11.34 -1.39 15.62
CA TYR A 37 10.89 -0.81 14.37
C TYR A 37 9.49 -0.22 14.53
N PRO A 38 9.22 0.96 13.95
CA PRO A 38 7.86 1.51 13.90
C PRO A 38 6.94 0.65 13.01
N PRO A 39 5.62 0.91 13.04
CA PRO A 39 4.68 0.25 12.14
C PRO A 39 5.13 0.36 10.68
N HIS A 40 5.00 -0.75 9.96
CA HIS A 40 5.39 -0.78 8.55
C HIS A 40 4.19 -0.45 7.66
N ARG A 41 4.45 0.35 6.63
CA ARG A 41 3.45 0.83 5.69
C ARG A 41 3.86 0.51 4.26
N LEU A 42 2.89 0.10 3.46
CA LEU A 42 3.01 0.14 2.01
C LEU A 42 2.82 1.58 1.56
N LEU A 43 3.77 2.06 0.76
CA LEU A 43 3.76 3.36 0.13
C LEU A 43 3.71 3.14 -1.39
N LEU A 44 2.67 3.65 -2.04
CA LEU A 44 2.40 3.44 -3.47
C LEU A 44 2.35 4.79 -4.18
N LEU A 45 2.86 4.82 -5.42
CA LEU A 45 2.82 5.99 -6.30
C LEU A 45 2.32 5.61 -7.68
N TRP A 46 1.41 6.42 -8.21
CA TRP A 46 0.98 6.38 -9.61
C TRP A 46 1.34 7.68 -10.32
N PRO A 47 1.74 7.59 -11.60
CA PRO A 47 2.11 8.75 -12.38
C PRO A 47 0.92 9.70 -12.55
N PRO A 48 1.22 10.98 -12.86
CA PRO A 48 0.24 11.96 -13.24
C PRO A 48 -0.72 11.47 -14.31
N GLN A 49 -2.01 11.45 -13.98
CA GLN A 49 -3.05 11.12 -14.93
C GLN A 49 -3.31 12.31 -15.86
N GLN A 50 -3.43 12.02 -17.15
CA GLN A 50 -3.75 13.02 -18.17
C GLN A 50 -5.27 13.19 -18.27
N GLN A 51 -5.73 14.37 -18.67
CA GLN A 51 -7.17 14.66 -18.79
C GLN A 51 -7.91 13.71 -19.76
N GLY A 52 -7.20 13.15 -20.74
CA GLY A 52 -7.74 12.15 -21.69
C GLY A 52 -7.70 10.70 -21.21
N ALA A 53 -7.09 10.41 -20.07
CA ALA A 53 -6.99 9.06 -19.49
C ALA A 53 -7.04 9.16 -17.95
N PRO A 54 -8.22 9.41 -17.35
CA PRO A 54 -8.34 9.75 -15.94
C PRO A 54 -8.36 8.52 -15.01
N LEU A 55 -8.35 7.29 -15.56
CA LEU A 55 -8.45 6.07 -14.77
C LEU A 55 -7.09 5.68 -14.21
N LEU A 56 -6.97 5.75 -12.89
CA LEU A 56 -5.85 5.18 -12.18
C LEU A 56 -5.80 3.67 -12.44
N GLY A 57 -4.74 3.22 -13.11
CA GLY A 57 -4.52 1.80 -13.34
C GLY A 57 -4.36 1.05 -12.02
N ARG A 58 -4.74 -0.24 -12.01
CA ARG A 58 -4.55 -1.14 -10.86
C ARG A 58 -3.09 -1.19 -10.38
N TRP A 59 -2.15 -1.06 -11.31
CA TRP A 59 -0.72 -1.23 -11.08
C TRP A 59 -0.05 0.12 -10.75
N PRO A 60 0.51 0.31 -9.55
CA PRO A 60 1.34 1.46 -9.24
C PRO A 60 2.65 1.45 -10.02
N GLN A 61 3.22 2.63 -10.24
CA GLN A 61 4.56 2.79 -10.82
C GLN A 61 5.66 2.50 -9.80
N ALA A 62 5.41 2.79 -8.52
CA ALA A 62 6.33 2.45 -7.44
C ALA A 62 5.56 1.92 -6.22
N VAL A 63 6.14 0.92 -5.58
CA VAL A 63 5.68 0.35 -4.31
C VAL A 63 6.89 0.08 -3.44
N ARG A 64 6.79 0.39 -2.15
CA ARG A 64 7.77 -0.05 -1.16
C ARG A 64 7.12 -0.28 0.19
N LEU A 65 7.78 -1.08 1.01
CA LEU A 65 7.52 -1.21 2.43
C LEU A 65 8.43 -0.25 3.20
N SER A 66 7.88 0.58 4.06
CA SER A 66 8.67 1.53 4.86
C SER A 66 8.22 1.54 6.31
N ALA A 67 9.19 1.57 7.21
CA ALA A 67 8.96 1.69 8.64
C ALA A 67 8.78 3.18 8.98
N VAL A 68 7.57 3.72 8.74
CA VAL A 68 7.26 5.14 8.94
C VAL A 68 5.94 5.33 9.71
N PRO A 69 5.88 6.29 10.65
CA PRO A 69 4.64 6.76 11.25
C PRO A 69 3.63 7.27 10.22
N GLN A 70 2.34 7.32 10.61
CA GLN A 70 1.26 7.74 9.71
C GLN A 70 1.40 9.19 9.22
N ASP A 71 1.79 10.08 10.11
CA ASP A 71 1.98 11.51 9.86
C ASP A 71 3.19 11.79 8.94
N GLN A 72 4.12 10.83 8.81
CA GLN A 72 5.31 10.93 7.96
C GLN A 72 5.15 10.24 6.59
N ALA A 73 4.03 9.54 6.35
CA ALA A 73 3.83 8.79 5.10
C ALA A 73 3.81 9.71 3.86
N ALA A 74 3.28 10.93 4.00
CA ALA A 74 3.24 11.94 2.95
C ALA A 74 4.64 12.40 2.54
N GLU A 75 5.49 12.69 3.52
CA GLU A 75 6.87 13.13 3.33
C GLU A 75 7.70 12.01 2.70
N ALA A 76 7.54 10.78 3.20
CA ALA A 76 8.21 9.63 2.61
C ALA A 76 7.87 9.51 1.12
N LEU A 77 6.58 9.55 0.73
CA LEU A 77 6.16 9.48 -0.67
C LEU A 77 6.74 10.62 -1.51
N LEU A 78 6.80 11.85 -0.98
CA LEU A 78 7.41 12.98 -1.69
C LEU A 78 8.90 12.79 -1.96
N ALA A 79 9.62 12.10 -1.07
CA ALA A 79 11.05 11.84 -1.24
C ALA A 79 11.39 10.97 -2.47
N ASP A 80 10.41 10.24 -3.03
CA ASP A 80 10.57 9.44 -4.24
C ASP A 80 10.25 10.19 -5.53
N LEU A 81 9.74 11.42 -5.41
CA LEU A 81 9.26 12.19 -6.54
C LEU A 81 10.26 13.26 -6.97
N PRO A 82 10.18 13.73 -8.23
CA PRO A 82 10.87 14.94 -8.66
C PRO A 82 10.55 16.14 -7.75
N GLY A 83 11.50 17.06 -7.57
CA GLY A 83 11.37 18.14 -6.58
C GLY A 83 10.23 19.13 -6.82
N ASP A 84 9.71 19.22 -8.04
CA ASP A 84 8.56 20.04 -8.43
C ASP A 84 7.24 19.25 -8.56
N ALA A 85 7.26 17.96 -8.20
CA ALA A 85 6.09 17.11 -8.33
C ALA A 85 4.97 17.51 -7.37
N LEU A 86 3.74 17.53 -7.90
CA LEU A 86 2.55 17.68 -7.09
C LEU A 86 2.04 16.31 -6.67
N LEU A 87 1.88 16.11 -5.36
CA LEU A 87 1.32 14.89 -4.79
C LEU A 87 -0.08 15.14 -4.23
N TRP A 88 -1.04 14.35 -4.67
CA TRP A 88 -2.32 14.15 -4.02
C TRP A 88 -2.32 12.80 -3.29
N LEU A 89 -2.66 12.81 -2.00
CA LEU A 89 -2.81 11.57 -1.24
C LEU A 89 -4.23 11.06 -1.36
N HIS A 90 -4.37 9.83 -1.86
CA HIS A 90 -5.64 9.15 -1.97
C HIS A 90 -6.21 8.91 -0.56
N PRO A 91 -7.39 9.47 -0.23
CA PRO A 91 -7.95 9.39 1.13
C PRO A 91 -8.59 8.04 1.43
N GLY A 92 -9.00 7.31 0.39
CA GLY A 92 -9.67 6.01 0.51
C GLY A 92 -8.71 4.83 0.55
N THR A 93 -9.06 3.79 1.30
CA THR A 93 -8.34 2.51 1.32
C THR A 93 -8.96 1.46 0.41
N HIS A 94 -10.18 1.68 -0.08
CA HIS A 94 -10.95 0.63 -0.77
C HIS A 94 -10.72 0.55 -2.28
N ASP A 95 -10.20 1.62 -2.89
CA ASP A 95 -10.02 1.74 -4.33
C ASP A 95 -8.61 1.31 -4.79
N VAL A 96 -7.79 0.82 -3.85
CA VAL A 96 -6.42 0.37 -4.06
C VAL A 96 -6.33 -1.12 -3.82
N ASP A 97 -5.69 -1.85 -4.75
CA ASP A 97 -5.39 -3.28 -4.57
C ASP A 97 -4.13 -3.45 -3.70
N TRP A 98 -4.34 -3.43 -2.38
CA TRP A 98 -3.24 -3.54 -1.42
C TRP A 98 -2.60 -4.91 -1.37
N ALA A 99 -3.37 -5.97 -1.63
CA ALA A 99 -2.82 -7.31 -1.75
C ALA A 99 -1.82 -7.39 -2.91
N LEU A 100 -2.17 -6.82 -4.07
CA LEU A 100 -1.25 -6.74 -5.20
C LEU A 100 0.02 -5.95 -4.86
N ALA A 101 -0.12 -4.81 -4.20
CA ALA A 101 1.04 -4.01 -3.80
C ALA A 101 1.97 -4.78 -2.84
N ALA A 102 1.40 -5.48 -1.86
CA ALA A 102 2.16 -6.35 -0.96
C ALA A 102 2.84 -7.51 -1.71
N GLU A 103 2.15 -8.13 -2.68
CA GLU A 103 2.71 -9.18 -3.53
C GLU A 103 3.90 -8.67 -4.37
N ILE A 104 3.81 -7.45 -4.93
CA ILE A 104 4.92 -6.83 -5.67
C ILE A 104 6.16 -6.73 -4.79
N VAL A 105 6.01 -6.20 -3.57
CA VAL A 105 7.13 -6.07 -2.62
C VAL A 105 7.68 -7.44 -2.24
N LEU A 106 6.81 -8.39 -1.89
CA LEU A 106 7.21 -9.73 -1.49
C LEU A 106 8.03 -10.47 -2.57
N HIS A 107 7.74 -10.22 -3.85
CA HIS A 107 8.45 -10.85 -4.97
C HIS A 107 9.73 -10.13 -5.39
N HIS A 108 9.85 -8.82 -5.16
CA HIS A 108 10.93 -8.01 -5.73
C HIS A 108 11.88 -7.40 -4.70
N GLU A 109 11.57 -7.45 -3.40
CA GLU A 109 12.45 -6.96 -2.34
C GLU A 109 13.25 -8.11 -1.71
N PRO A 110 14.51 -8.36 -2.13
CA PRO A 110 15.31 -9.46 -1.61
C PRO A 110 15.79 -9.24 -0.17
N ALA A 111 15.79 -7.99 0.33
CA ALA A 111 16.29 -7.67 1.66
C ALA A 111 15.21 -7.75 2.76
N LEU A 112 14.02 -8.29 2.46
CA LEU A 112 12.96 -8.47 3.46
C LEU A 112 13.43 -9.40 4.59
N ARG A 113 13.18 -8.96 5.81
CA ARG A 113 13.40 -9.78 7.01
C ARG A 113 12.27 -10.77 7.23
N PRO A 114 12.50 -11.87 7.98
CA PRO A 114 11.48 -12.88 8.25
C PRO A 114 10.16 -12.30 8.77
N PHE A 115 10.21 -11.39 9.76
CA PHE A 115 9.00 -10.77 10.29
C PHE A 115 8.24 -9.92 9.26
N GLN A 116 8.96 -9.30 8.31
CA GLN A 116 8.35 -8.51 7.24
C GLN A 116 7.69 -9.42 6.21
N ILE A 117 8.31 -10.56 5.88
CA ILE A 117 7.74 -11.60 5.01
C ILE A 117 6.44 -12.13 5.62
N ASP A 118 6.47 -12.50 6.89
CA ASP A 118 5.30 -13.06 7.59
C ASP A 118 4.19 -12.01 7.72
N GLY A 119 4.54 -10.76 8.06
CA GLY A 119 3.60 -9.65 8.12
C GLY A 119 2.95 -9.33 6.77
N LEU A 120 3.72 -9.35 5.67
CA LEU A 120 3.18 -9.16 4.32
C LEU A 120 2.24 -10.30 3.92
N ARG A 121 2.58 -11.56 4.21
CA ARG A 121 1.71 -12.71 3.90
C ARG A 121 0.38 -12.63 4.64
N GLN A 122 0.42 -12.36 5.95
CA GLN A 122 -0.80 -12.21 6.75
C GLN A 122 -1.67 -11.05 6.24
N PHE A 123 -1.04 -9.93 5.85
CA PHE A 123 -1.74 -8.79 5.28
C PHE A 123 -2.40 -9.14 3.92
N ILE A 124 -1.69 -9.85 3.04
CA ILE A 124 -2.25 -10.31 1.76
C ILE A 124 -3.49 -11.18 2.00
N ASP A 125 -3.39 -12.17 2.89
CA ASP A 125 -4.50 -13.08 3.19
C ASP A 125 -5.71 -12.31 3.74
N ALA A 126 -5.48 -11.35 4.64
CA ALA A 126 -6.52 -10.49 5.19
C ALA A 126 -7.21 -9.64 4.11
N GLU A 127 -6.45 -9.04 3.19
CA GLU A 127 -6.99 -8.24 2.09
C GLU A 127 -7.81 -9.07 1.11
N ARG A 128 -7.35 -10.28 0.79
CA ARG A 128 -8.08 -11.22 -0.08
C ARG A 128 -9.37 -11.68 0.59
N ALA A 129 -9.33 -12.01 1.88
CA ALA A 129 -10.52 -12.37 2.66
C ALA A 129 -11.52 -11.20 2.74
N ALA A 130 -11.06 -9.97 2.98
CA ALA A 130 -11.91 -8.78 3.01
C ALA A 130 -12.56 -8.50 1.64
N SER A 131 -11.80 -8.68 0.55
CA SER A 131 -12.31 -8.54 -0.82
C SER A 131 -13.40 -9.57 -1.11
N PHE A 132 -13.19 -10.83 -0.72
CA PHE A 132 -14.18 -11.90 -0.85
C PHE A 132 -15.44 -11.62 -0.02
N ALA A 133 -15.29 -11.14 1.21
CA ALA A 133 -16.42 -10.75 2.05
C ALA A 133 -17.25 -9.64 1.40
N ARG A 134 -16.59 -8.59 0.87
CA ARG A 134 -17.27 -7.48 0.18
C ARG A 134 -17.99 -7.93 -1.08
N LEU A 135 -17.36 -8.79 -1.88
CA LEU A 135 -17.99 -9.36 -3.08
C LEU A 135 -19.34 -10.01 -2.74
N ASN A 136 -19.37 -10.85 -1.70
CA ASN A 136 -20.58 -11.58 -1.30
C ASN A 136 -21.63 -10.70 -0.62
N ALA A 137 -21.22 -9.65 0.08
CA ALA A 137 -22.13 -8.73 0.76
C ALA A 137 -22.78 -7.73 -0.20
N ASP A 138 -21.97 -7.14 -1.08
CA ASP A 138 -22.35 -5.95 -1.85
C ASP A 138 -22.86 -6.30 -3.24
N TYR A 139 -22.54 -7.46 -3.82
CA TYR A 139 -22.91 -7.77 -5.20
C TYR A 139 -23.97 -8.86 -5.29
N GLN A 140 -24.94 -8.67 -6.19
CA GLN A 140 -26.00 -9.63 -6.42
C GLN A 140 -26.35 -9.75 -7.90
N GLN A 141 -26.83 -10.93 -8.29
CA GLN A 141 -27.42 -11.18 -9.59
C GLN A 141 -28.93 -11.40 -9.39
N ALA A 142 -29.76 -10.52 -9.98
CA ALA A 142 -31.20 -10.56 -9.74
C ALA A 142 -31.88 -11.82 -10.32
N ALA A 143 -31.33 -12.36 -11.40
CA ALA A 143 -31.76 -13.61 -12.03
C ALA A 143 -30.58 -14.26 -12.76
N PRO A 144 -30.57 -15.58 -12.98
CA PRO A 144 -29.52 -16.25 -13.74
C PRO A 144 -29.31 -15.60 -15.12
N GLY A 145 -28.06 -15.21 -15.41
CA GLY A 145 -27.68 -14.54 -16.66
C GLY A 145 -27.84 -13.02 -16.67
N ALA A 146 -28.44 -12.42 -15.64
CA ALA A 146 -28.50 -10.97 -15.50
C ALA A 146 -27.12 -10.37 -15.13
N ALA A 147 -26.96 -9.05 -15.30
CA ALA A 147 -25.75 -8.38 -14.82
C ALA A 147 -25.63 -8.50 -13.29
N VAL A 148 -24.39 -8.66 -12.81
CA VAL A 148 -24.08 -8.56 -11.37
C VAL A 148 -23.97 -7.09 -11.02
N LEU A 149 -24.82 -6.63 -10.10
CA LEU A 149 -24.88 -5.23 -9.69
C LEU A 149 -24.48 -5.11 -8.23
N ARG A 150 -23.84 -3.99 -7.90
CA ARG A 150 -23.64 -3.59 -6.52
C ARG A 150 -24.99 -3.13 -5.94
N ARG A 151 -25.29 -3.59 -4.73
CA ARG A 151 -26.44 -3.16 -3.92
C ARG A 151 -26.29 -1.71 -3.47
#